data_AF-A0A1I7HZU2-F1
#
_entry.id   AF-A0A1I7HZU2-F1
#
_cell.length_a   1.000
_cell.length_b   1.000
_cell.length_c   1.000
_cell.angle_alpha   90.00
_cell.angle_beta   90.00
_cell.angle_gamma   90.00
#
_symmetry.space_group_name_H-M   'P 1'
#
loop_
_entity.id
_entity.type
_entity.pdbx_description
1 polymer ?
#
loop_
_entity_poly.entity_id
_entity_poly.type
_entity_poly.pdbx_seq_one_letter_code
_entity_poly.pdbx_strand_id
1 'polypeptide(L)' 'MNAAAAIGGALKLPLNKERLRKLTENYVVSNNKIKRALGIDRMPVSGREGMQKTLESFR' A
#
# COMPACT_ATOMS: atom_id res chain seq x y z
N MET A 1 -7.98 -11.30 15.66
CA MET A 1 -7.68 -10.94 14.25
C MET A 1 -6.56 -11.77 13.60
N ASN A 2 -5.60 -12.32 14.35
CA ASN A 2 -4.46 -13.08 13.80
C ASN A 2 -4.84 -14.41 13.11
N ALA A 3 -5.93 -15.07 13.54
CA ALA A 3 -6.39 -16.34 12.98
C ALA A 3 -6.93 -16.18 11.54
N ALA A 4 -7.73 -15.15 11.28
CA ALA A 4 -8.25 -14.86 9.93
C ALA A 4 -7.14 -14.52 8.93
N ALA A 5 -6.13 -13.74 9.35
CA ALA A 5 -4.97 -13.42 8.51
C ALA A 5 -4.03 -14.62 8.26
N ALA A 6 -4.03 -15.61 9.16
CA ALA A 6 -3.32 -16.88 8.96
C ALA A 6 -3.97 -17.73 7.87
N ILE A 7 -5.30 -17.82 7.89
CA ILE A 7 -6.09 -18.50 6.85
C ILE A 7 -5.92 -17.78 5.51
N GLY A 8 -5.95 -16.43 5.52
CA GLY A 8 -5.67 -15.63 4.31
C GLY A 8 -4.27 -15.81 3.72
N GLY A 9 -3.25 -16.02 4.56
CA GLY A 9 -1.89 -16.35 4.10
C GLY A 9 -1.80 -17.71 3.43
N ALA A 10 -2.49 -18.73 3.95
CA ALA A 10 -2.53 -20.08 3.37
C ALA A 10 -3.32 -20.13 2.05
N LEU A 11 -4.40 -19.34 1.94
CA LEU A 11 -5.27 -19.29 0.77
C LEU A 11 -4.80 -18.29 -0.31
N LYS A 12 -3.59 -17.70 -0.19
CA LYS A 12 -3.09 -16.60 -1.06
C LYS A 12 -4.10 -15.45 -1.23
N LEU A 13 -4.91 -15.19 -0.21
CA LEU A 13 -5.87 -14.10 -0.24
C LEU A 13 -5.15 -12.75 -0.18
N PRO A 14 -5.76 -11.69 -0.73
CA PRO A 14 -5.15 -10.37 -0.82
C PRO A 14 -4.84 -9.75 0.54
N LEU A 15 -5.33 -10.31 1.65
CA LEU A 15 -4.98 -9.92 3.00
C LEU A 15 -4.28 -11.08 3.72
N ASN A 16 -2.96 -10.97 3.87
CA ASN A 16 -2.14 -11.91 4.63
C ASN A 16 -1.56 -11.22 5.89
N LYS A 17 -0.91 -11.97 6.78
CA LYS A 17 -0.34 -11.43 8.02
C LYS A 17 0.62 -10.27 7.82
N GLU A 18 1.50 -10.33 6.81
CA GLU A 18 2.47 -9.27 6.53
C GLU A 18 1.76 -8.00 6.06
N ARG A 19 0.79 -8.13 5.15
CA ARG A 19 0.01 -7.00 4.64
C ARG A 19 -0.89 -6.40 5.71
N LEU A 20 -1.52 -7.22 6.56
CA LEU A 20 -2.29 -6.74 7.70
C LEU A 20 -1.40 -5.96 8.66
N ARG A 21 -0.22 -6.48 9.00
CA ARG A 21 0.75 -5.78 9.85
C ARG A 21 1.10 -4.42 9.26
N LYS A 22 1.46 -4.36 7.97
CA LYS A 22 1.77 -3.11 7.24
C LYS A 22 0.63 -2.08 7.25
N LEU A 23 -0.63 -2.53 7.25
CA LEU A 23 -1.79 -1.63 7.26
C LEU A 23 -2.11 -1.09 8.66
N THR A 24 -1.81 -1.85 9.72
CA THR A 24 -2.17 -1.50 11.10
C THR A 24 -1.02 -0.92 11.92
N GLU A 25 0.22 -1.05 11.46
CA GLU A 25 1.40 -0.56 12.16
C GLU A 25 1.71 0.91 11.79
N ASN A 26 2.36 1.64 12.70
CA ASN A 26 2.80 3.02 12.45
C ASN A 26 4.10 3.08 11.60
N TYR A 27 4.43 2.01 10.87
CA TYR A 27 5.69 1.87 10.16
C TYR A 27 5.64 2.55 8.79
N VAL A 28 6.50 3.53 8.58
CA VAL A 28 6.63 4.23 7.29
C VAL A 28 7.75 3.57 6.48
N VAL A 29 7.43 3.06 5.30
CA VAL A 29 8.41 2.49 4.37
C VAL A 29 9.05 3.56 3.49
N SER A 30 10.36 3.44 3.25
CA SER A 30 11.06 4.29 2.28
C SER A 30 10.89 3.75 0.86
N ASN A 31 10.41 4.62 -0.05
CA ASN A 31 10.26 4.30 -1.47
C ASN A 31 11.49 4.67 -2.31
N ASN A 32 12.62 5.04 -1.69
CA ASN A 32 13.80 5.51 -2.42
C ASN A 32 14.37 4.46 -3.38
N LYS A 33 14.41 3.19 -2.95
CA LYS A 33 14.96 2.08 -3.76
C LYS A 33 14.15 1.87 -5.05
N ILE A 34 12.82 1.81 -4.92
CA ILE A 34 11.94 1.57 -6.07
C ILE A 34 11.90 2.79 -7.00
N LYS A 35 11.91 4.02 -6.46
CA LYS A 35 11.98 5.24 -7.26
C LYS A 35 13.24 5.29 -8.13
N ARG A 36 14.41 4.96 -7.55
CA ARG A 36 15.67 4.86 -8.30
C ARG A 36 15.62 3.78 -9.38
N ALA A 37 15.11 2.60 -9.05
CA ALA A 37 14.98 1.50 -10.00
C ALA A 37 14.06 1.84 -11.18
N LEU A 38 13.04 2.67 -10.95
CA LEU A 38 12.09 3.12 -11.97
C LEU A 38 12.53 4.42 -12.68
N GLY A 39 13.67 5.04 -12.29
CA GLY A 39 14.09 6.33 -12.84
C GLY A 39 13.15 7.49 -12.52
N ILE A 40 12.42 7.41 -11.38
CA ILE A 40 11.45 8.41 -10.98
C ILE A 40 12.08 9.35 -9.95
N ASP A 41 12.49 10.54 -10.37
CA ASP A 41 13.03 11.57 -9.47
C ASP A 41 11.93 12.29 -8.67
N ARG A 42 10.76 12.49 -9.29
CA ARG A 42 9.59 13.12 -8.66
C ARG A 42 8.30 12.42 -9.07
N MET A 43 7.36 12.34 -8.12
CA MET A 43 6.03 11.79 -8.41
C MET A 43 5.27 12.74 -9.36
N PRO A 44 4.47 12.22 -10.30
CA PRO A 44 3.76 13.03 -11.30
C PRO A 44 2.64 13.89 -10.70
N VAL A 45 2.05 13.45 -9.59
CA VAL A 45 1.01 14.19 -8.84
C VAL A 45 1.32 14.14 -7.34
N SER A 46 0.83 15.14 -6.61
CA SER A 46 0.92 15.14 -5.15
C SER A 46 -0.02 14.09 -4.54
N GLY A 47 0.28 13.63 -3.31
CA GLY A 47 -0.60 12.70 -2.61
C GLY A 47 -2.02 13.26 -2.40
N ARG A 48 -2.13 14.55 -2.11
CA ARG A 48 -3.42 15.25 -1.96
C ARG A 48 -4.23 15.23 -3.25
N GLU A 49 -3.62 15.63 -4.35
CA GLU A 49 -4.28 15.68 -5.66
C GLU A 49 -4.69 14.29 -6.14
N GLY A 50 -3.80 13.29 -5.97
CA GLY A 50 -4.09 11.90 -6.31
C GLY A 50 -5.28 11.34 -5.53
N MET A 51 -5.38 11.63 -4.23
CA MET A 51 -6.53 11.24 -3.42
C MET A 51 -7.83 11.90 -3.88
N GLN A 52 -7.80 13.20 -4.17
CA GLN A 52 -8.98 13.91 -4.66
C GLN A 52 -9.51 13.29 -5.96
N LYS A 53 -8.64 13.10 -6.96
CA LYS A 53 -9.00 12.46 -8.25
C LYS A 53 -9.57 11.05 -8.07
N THR A 54 -8.99 10.28 -7.15
CA THR A 54 -9.44 8.91 -6.87
C THR A 54 -10.84 8.90 -6.27
N LEU A 55 -11.13 9.78 -5.30
CA LEU A 55 -12.46 9.89 -4.69
C LEU A 55 -13.52 10.35 -5.71
N GLU A 56 -13.16 11.26 -6.60
CA GLU A 56 -14.05 11.73 -7.67
C GLU A 56 -14.46 10.61 -8.65
N SER A 57 -13.59 9.61 -8.88
CA SER A 57 -13.87 8.48 -9.78
C SER A 57 -14.88 7.45 -9.26
N PHE A 58 -15.25 7.50 -7.97
CA PHE A 58 -16.24 6.60 -7.37
C PHE A 58 -17.67 7.15 -7.39
N ARG A 59 -17.90 8.35 -7.95
CA ARG A 59 -19.25 8.85 -8.26
C ARG A 59 -19.83 8.17 -9.49
#